data_AF-A0A9X4KXQ3-F1
#
_entry.id   AF-A0A9X4KXQ3-F1
#
_cell.length_a   1.000
_cell.length_b   1.000
_cell.length_c   1.000
_cell.angle_alpha   90.00
_cell.angle_beta   90.00
_cell.angle_gamma   90.00
#
_symmetry.space_group_name_H-M   'P 1'
#
loop_
_entity.id
_entity.type
_entity.pdbx_description
1 polymer ?
#
loop_
_entity_poly.entity_id
_entity_poly.type
_entity_poly.pdbx_seq_one_letter_code
_entity_poly.pdbx_strand_id
1 'polypeptide(L)'
;MHLLCEYLPNPVAIQTESPCFSWQLSADGRNRSQTAYRVTVADDPGKLSAQRDLHWDSGKVISNNSFHVVYEGIRLESDTRYYWRVVAWDETDREGGAQRNGLLPYRAAA
;
A
#
# COMPACT_ATOMS: atom_id res chain seq x y z
N MET A 1 6.25 11.13 -2.06
CA MET A 1 5.26 10.38 -1.26
C MET A 1 6.00 9.54 -0.23
N HIS A 2 5.56 9.56 1.04
CA HIS A 2 6.15 8.78 2.12
C HIS A 2 5.20 7.63 2.47
N LEU A 3 5.64 6.37 2.30
CA LEU A 3 4.79 5.20 2.57
C LEU A 3 5.23 4.49 3.85
N LEU A 4 4.28 4.06 4.66
CA LEU A 4 4.47 3.34 5.90
C LEU A 4 3.61 2.07 5.90
N CYS A 5 4.13 0.98 6.45
CA CYS A 5 3.34 -0.18 6.82
C CYS A 5 3.54 -0.44 8.30
N GLU A 6 2.45 -0.64 9.05
CA GLU A 6 2.47 -0.67 10.52
C GLU A 6 3.22 0.54 11.10
N TYR A 7 2.99 1.71 10.50
CA TYR A 7 3.62 2.99 10.86
C TYR A 7 5.16 3.03 10.71
N LEU A 8 5.75 2.05 10.03
CA LEU A 8 7.18 1.93 9.79
C LEU A 8 7.51 2.07 8.30
N PRO A 9 8.62 2.72 7.92
CA PRO A 9 8.94 3.01 6.51
C PRO A 9 9.39 1.80 5.69
N ASN A 10 9.81 0.70 6.34
CA ASN A 10 10.26 -0.53 5.70
C ASN A 10 10.38 -1.68 6.73
N PRO A 11 9.28 -2.12 7.35
CA PRO A 11 9.31 -3.02 8.51
C PRO A 11 9.83 -4.42 8.16
N VAL A 12 10.86 -4.92 8.85
CA VAL A 12 11.52 -6.19 8.51
C VAL A 12 10.90 -7.41 9.27
N ALA A 13 9.74 -7.28 9.93
CA ALA A 13 9.09 -8.37 10.68
C ALA A 13 7.66 -8.03 11.15
N ILE A 14 6.64 -8.00 10.27
CA ILE A 14 5.25 -7.71 10.67
C ILE A 14 4.52 -8.97 11.13
N GLN A 15 4.02 -8.98 12.36
CA GLN A 15 3.36 -10.15 12.97
C GLN A 15 1.82 -10.10 12.98
N THR A 16 1.23 -9.30 12.09
CA THR A 16 -0.23 -9.23 11.90
C THR A 16 -0.63 -9.85 10.57
N GLU A 17 -1.76 -10.57 10.57
CA GLU A 17 -2.35 -11.13 9.34
C GLU A 17 -3.03 -10.04 8.48
N SER A 18 -3.28 -8.87 9.06
CA SER A 18 -3.94 -7.73 8.42
C SER A 18 -3.10 -6.47 8.64
N PRO A 19 -1.96 -6.33 7.93
CA PRO A 19 -1.12 -5.14 8.05
C PRO A 19 -1.86 -3.88 7.61
N CYS A 20 -1.56 -2.77 8.27
CA CYS A 20 -2.11 -1.46 7.98
C CYS A 20 -1.12 -0.64 7.16
N PHE A 21 -1.63 -0.02 6.09
CA PHE A 21 -0.88 0.86 5.22
C PHE A 21 -1.19 2.31 5.53
N SER A 22 -0.18 3.16 5.47
CA SER A 22 -0.35 4.61 5.58
C SER A 22 0.55 5.31 4.58
N TRP A 23 0.13 6.45 4.09
CA TRP A 23 0.92 7.24 3.17
C TRP A 23 0.70 8.72 3.34
N GLN A 24 1.72 9.47 2.96
CA GLN A 24 1.69 10.92 2.90
C GLN A 24 2.05 11.36 1.49
N LEU A 25 1.10 12.02 0.83
CA LEU A 25 1.33 12.63 -0.47
C LEU A 25 2.33 13.78 -0.32
N SER A 26 3.26 13.88 -1.26
CA SER A 26 4.12 15.05 -1.41
C SER A 26 3.50 15.85 -2.55
N ALA A 27 2.77 16.92 -2.23
CA ALA A 27 2.17 17.78 -3.24
C ALA A 27 2.76 19.19 -3.10
N ASP A 28 3.29 19.71 -4.21
CA ASP A 28 3.69 21.11 -4.31
C ASP A 28 2.44 21.96 -4.60
N GLY A 29 2.30 23.10 -3.92
CA GLY A 29 1.18 24.03 -4.08
C GLY A 29 0.14 24.00 -2.96
N ARG A 30 -0.85 24.90 -3.04
CA ARG A 30 -1.93 25.05 -2.06
C ARG A 30 -3.18 24.28 -2.49
N ASN A 31 -3.98 23.86 -1.51
CA ASN A 31 -5.30 23.24 -1.72
C ASN A 31 -5.30 21.90 -2.46
N ARG A 32 -4.22 21.12 -2.32
CA ARG A 32 -4.10 19.76 -2.87
C ARG A 32 -4.62 18.75 -1.85
N SER A 33 -5.49 17.85 -2.27
CA SER A 33 -6.03 16.80 -1.41
C SER A 33 -6.23 15.51 -2.18
N GLN A 34 -6.16 14.39 -1.46
CA GLN A 34 -6.57 13.10 -2.00
C GLN A 34 -8.10 13.02 -2.03
N THR A 35 -8.66 12.54 -3.13
CA THR A 35 -10.09 12.25 -3.27
C THR A 35 -10.38 10.76 -3.34
N ALA A 36 -9.42 9.96 -3.82
CA ALA A 36 -9.52 8.51 -3.85
C ALA A 36 -8.15 7.84 -3.72
N TYR A 37 -8.15 6.55 -3.43
CA TYR A 37 -6.95 5.71 -3.45
C TYR A 37 -7.22 4.31 -3.97
N ARG A 38 -6.14 3.60 -4.32
CA ARG A 38 -6.12 2.17 -4.63
C ARG A 38 -4.83 1.59 -4.10
N VAL A 39 -4.94 0.56 -3.27
CA VAL A 39 -3.81 -0.21 -2.75
C VAL A 39 -3.79 -1.55 -3.48
N THR A 40 -2.61 -1.93 -3.96
CA THR A 40 -2.37 -3.25 -4.55
C THR A 40 -1.21 -3.91 -3.83
N VAL A 41 -1.30 -5.22 -3.59
CA VAL A 41 -0.28 -6.01 -2.89
C VAL A 41 0.02 -7.26 -3.70
N ALA A 42 1.31 -7.59 -3.85
CA ALA A 42 1.76 -8.84 -4.44
C ALA A 42 3.08 -9.31 -3.80
N ASP A 43 3.42 -10.57 -4.01
CA ASP A 43 4.69 -11.18 -3.62
C ASP A 43 5.85 -10.89 -4.61
N ASP A 44 5.54 -10.25 -5.73
CA ASP A 44 6.49 -9.91 -6.78
C ASP A 44 6.22 -8.51 -7.37
N PRO A 45 7.24 -7.67 -7.56
CA PRO A 45 7.07 -6.32 -8.09
C PRO A 45 6.65 -6.31 -9.57
N GLY A 46 6.99 -7.35 -10.33
CA GLY A 46 6.53 -7.55 -11.71
C GLY A 46 5.02 -7.78 -11.76
N LYS A 47 4.47 -8.56 -10.82
CA LYS A 47 3.01 -8.75 -10.65
C LYS A 47 2.28 -7.43 -10.33
N LEU A 48 2.84 -6.60 -9.45
CA LEU A 48 2.32 -5.24 -9.20
C LEU A 48 2.36 -4.36 -10.44
N SER A 49 3.44 -4.42 -11.20
CA SER A 49 3.61 -3.61 -12.41
C SER A 49 2.64 -4.05 -13.52
N ALA A 50 2.46 -5.36 -13.68
CA ALA A 50 1.52 -5.96 -14.62
C ALA A 50 0.06 -5.89 -14.16
N GLN A 51 -0.19 -5.52 -12.89
CA GLN A 51 -1.52 -5.52 -12.27
C GLN A 51 -2.22 -6.89 -12.42
N ARG A 52 -1.46 -7.98 -12.21
CA ARG A 52 -1.91 -9.36 -12.40
C ARG A 52 -1.43 -10.23 -11.25
N ASP A 53 -2.21 -11.26 -10.90
CA ASP A 53 -1.88 -12.23 -9.84
C ASP A 53 -1.57 -11.53 -8.51
N LEU A 54 -2.36 -10.50 -8.19
CA LEU A 54 -2.27 -9.73 -6.96
C LEU A 54 -2.85 -10.53 -5.78
N HIS A 55 -2.22 -10.40 -4.62
CA HIS A 55 -2.74 -10.94 -3.35
C HIS A 55 -3.86 -10.06 -2.81
N TRP A 56 -3.81 -8.77 -3.12
CA TRP A 56 -4.89 -7.83 -2.83
C TRP A 56 -4.94 -6.69 -3.84
N ASP A 57 -6.16 -6.23 -4.07
CA ASP A 57 -6.49 -5.03 -4.79
C ASP A 57 -7.72 -4.41 -4.16
N SER A 58 -7.57 -3.23 -3.56
CA SER A 58 -8.71 -2.52 -2.95
C SER A 58 -9.70 -1.99 -3.98
N GLY A 59 -9.34 -1.97 -5.26
CA GLY A 59 -10.01 -1.14 -6.26
C GLY A 59 -9.86 0.35 -5.95
N LYS A 60 -10.53 1.21 -6.74
CA LYS A 60 -10.58 2.65 -6.48
C LYS A 60 -11.58 2.90 -5.35
N VAL A 61 -11.07 3.30 -4.19
CA VAL A 61 -11.86 3.69 -3.02
C VAL A 61 -11.99 5.21 -2.99
N ILE A 62 -13.22 5.72 -3.07
CA ILE A 62 -13.50 7.16 -2.95
C ILE A 62 -13.37 7.58 -1.48
N SER A 63 -12.18 8.03 -1.10
CA SER A 63 -11.85 8.44 0.25
C SER A 63 -10.57 9.29 0.26
N ASN A 64 -10.58 10.31 1.12
CA ASN A 64 -9.38 11.07 1.45
C ASN A 64 -8.53 10.39 2.54
N ASN A 65 -8.94 9.23 3.05
CA ASN A 65 -8.18 8.50 4.05
C ASN A 65 -6.84 8.03 3.44
N SER A 66 -5.76 8.31 4.17
CA SER A 66 -4.40 7.89 3.82
C SER A 66 -3.68 7.28 5.03
N PHE A 67 -4.41 6.97 6.09
CA PHE A 67 -3.88 6.47 7.34
C PHE A 67 -4.62 5.19 7.74
N HIS A 68 -3.88 4.23 8.27
CA HIS A 68 -4.42 2.98 8.80
C HIS A 68 -5.38 2.25 7.84
N VAL A 69 -5.00 2.16 6.56
CA VAL A 69 -5.75 1.39 5.57
C VAL A 69 -5.40 -0.08 5.72
N VAL A 70 -6.32 -0.84 6.28
CA VAL A 70 -6.13 -2.26 6.63
C VAL A 70 -6.09 -3.11 5.37
N TYR A 71 -5.18 -4.08 5.34
CA TYR A 71 -5.14 -5.12 4.32
C TYR A 71 -6.37 -6.03 4.40
N GLU A 72 -7.13 -6.12 3.31
CA GLU A 72 -8.35 -6.94 3.20
C GLU A 72 -8.24 -8.04 2.13
N GLY A 73 -7.02 -8.42 1.76
CA GLY A 73 -6.76 -9.44 0.76
C GLY A 73 -6.75 -10.85 1.29
N ILE A 74 -6.22 -11.77 0.48
CA ILE A 74 -6.04 -13.16 0.89
C ILE A 74 -5.02 -13.25 2.02
N ARG A 75 -5.14 -14.28 2.86
CA ARG A 75 -4.22 -14.49 3.99
C ARG A 75 -2.76 -14.51 3.50
N LEU A 76 -1.92 -13.69 4.11
CA LEU A 76 -0.50 -13.61 3.80
C LEU A 76 0.23 -14.85 4.34
N GLU A 77 1.18 -15.36 3.56
CA GLU A 77 2.03 -16.48 3.92
C GLU A 77 3.20 -16.00 4.78
N SER A 78 3.65 -16.87 5.70
CA SER A 78 4.84 -16.58 6.50
C SER A 78 6.12 -16.61 5.65
N ASP A 79 7.16 -15.91 6.11
CA ASP A 79 8.47 -15.82 5.46
C ASP A 79 8.43 -15.35 3.99
N THR A 80 7.31 -14.75 3.57
CA THR A 80 7.11 -14.27 2.21
C THR A 80 7.25 -12.77 2.18
N ARG A 81 8.03 -12.29 1.22
CA ARG A 81 8.19 -10.86 0.97
C ARG A 81 7.03 -10.36 0.14
N TYR A 82 6.28 -9.42 0.70
CA TYR A 82 5.25 -8.71 -0.04
C TYR A 82 5.70 -7.31 -0.41
N TYR A 83 5.14 -6.84 -1.51
CA TYR A 83 5.30 -5.52 -2.08
C TYR A 83 3.92 -4.90 -2.18
N TRP A 84 3.86 -3.58 -2.06
CA TRP A 84 2.61 -2.87 -2.20
C TRP A 84 2.78 -1.56 -2.94
N ARG A 85 1.71 -1.11 -3.56
CA ARG A 85 1.65 0.12 -4.34
C ARG A 85 0.40 0.88 -3.96
N VAL A 86 0.53 2.20 -3.89
CA VAL A 86 -0.61 3.12 -3.77
C VAL A 86 -0.72 3.97 -5.02
N VAL A 87 -1.93 4.05 -5.56
CA VAL A 87 -2.33 5.12 -6.47
C VAL A 87 -3.32 6.00 -5.72
N ALA A 88 -3.13 7.31 -5.79
CA ALA A 88 -4.01 8.30 -5.20
C ALA A 88 -4.52 9.25 -6.28
N TRP A 89 -5.77 9.66 -6.19
CA TRP A 89 -6.37 10.66 -7.08
C TRP A 89 -6.42 11.99 -6.36
N ASP A 90 -6.10 13.06 -7.07
CA ASP A 90 -6.19 14.42 -6.54
C ASP A 90 -7.60 15.03 -6.69
N GLU A 91 -7.76 16.29 -6.31
CA GLU A 91 -9.02 17.04 -6.42
C GLU A 91 -9.52 17.23 -7.86
N THR A 92 -8.67 16.98 -8.85
CA THR A 92 -8.99 17.06 -10.29
C THR A 92 -9.20 15.70 -10.93
N ASP A 93 -9.35 14.64 -10.11
CA ASP A 93 -9.41 13.24 -10.52
C ASP A 93 -8.19 12.79 -11.35
N ARG A 94 -7.06 13.48 -11.19
CA ARG A 94 -5.80 13.07 -11.82
C ARG A 94 -5.12 12.01 -10.97
N GLU A 95 -4.72 10.93 -11.62
CA GLU A 95 -3.96 9.86 -11.00
C GLU A 95 -2.53 10.32 -10.70
N GLY A 96 -2.20 10.35 -9.41
CA GLY A 96 -0.85 10.41 -8.89
C GLY A 96 -0.46 9.04 -8.33
N GLY A 97 0.54 8.40 -8.90
CA GLY A 97 1.04 7.11 -8.42
C GLY A 97 2.40 7.25 -7.76
N ALA A 98 2.60 6.61 -6.61
CA ALA A 98 3.94 6.28 -6.14
C ALA A 98 4.03 4.81 -5.78
N GLN A 99 5.13 4.19 -6.19
CA GLN A 99 5.50 2.85 -5.76
C GLN A 99 6.60 3.01 -4.73
N ARG A 100 6.50 2.32 -3.59
CA ARG A 100 7.61 2.23 -2.64
C ARG A 100 7.82 0.77 -2.29
N ASN A 101 9.09 0.41 -2.20
CA ASN A 101 9.49 -0.88 -1.69
C ASN A 101 9.28 -0.84 -0.18
N GLY A 102 8.27 -1.58 0.30
CA GLY A 102 8.15 -1.97 1.68
C GLY A 102 8.43 -3.46 1.73
N LEU A 103 9.60 -3.83 2.25
CA LEU A 103 9.85 -5.14 2.79
C LEU A 103 8.76 -5.42 3.82
N LEU A 104 7.92 -6.42 3.59
CA LEU A 104 7.19 -7.10 4.66
C LEU A 104 7.85 -8.46 4.85
N PRO A 105 8.83 -8.66 5.73
CA PRO A 105 9.12 -9.98 6.25
C PRO A 105 8.16 -10.24 7.40
N TYR A 106 7.77 -11.49 7.55
CA TYR A 106 7.32 -12.03 8.81
C TYR A 106 8.19 -13.25 9.10
N ARG A 107 8.77 -13.30 10.29
CA ARG A 107 9.30 -14.54 10.86
C ARG A 107 8.14 -15.21 11.61
N ALA A 108 7.68 -16.36 11.14
CA ALA A 108 6.85 -17.23 11.95
C ALA A 108 7.66 -17.67 13.18
N ALA A 109 7.18 -17.34 14.36
CA ALA A 109 7.60 -18.06 15.56
C ALA A 109 6.99 -19.46 15.51
N ALA A 110 7.81 -20.45 15.88
CA ALA A 110 7.45 -21.86 15.97
C ALA A 110 6.27 -22.11 16.93
#